data_AF-A0A8J7Q4S5-F1
#
_entry.id   AF-A0A8J7Q4S5-F1
#
_cell.length_a   1.000
_cell.length_b   1.000
_cell.length_c   1.000
_cell.angle_alpha   90.00
_cell.angle_beta   90.00
_cell.angle_gamma   90.00
#
_symmetry.space_group_name_H-M   'P 1'
#
loop_
_entity.id
_entity.type
_entity.pdbx_description
1 polymer ?
#
loop_
_entity_poly.entity_id
_entity_poly.type
_entity_poly.pdbx_seq_one_letter_code
_entity_poly.pdbx_strand_id
1 'polypeptide(L)'
;MLTVPTLFLLALSGQGPDLPPFIKEYGKVGTYYYLNPDPKLGPKMLRELLRKENLEHPFLTKNDQLPLLIGAQIGDIAAGKPEIVREYEAAFVDAPPAGHRIVIRALMNAGDKDTAKKVSDWLADPKYMDQKEALTALRAHLEDPKRQHVRDRPAKDPKDLDLLWANFFVTGEYAPVSRILDVFDSPPAKENEVLRRVARWSLGSNLQQHPKLVELVLKHKKDRPAGSQKVLDELILTFPPKK
;
A
#
# COMPACT_ATOMS: atom_id res chain seq x y z
N MET A 1 5.05 -17.30 -5.92
CA MET A 1 4.89 -15.86 -5.59
C MET A 1 5.23 -15.69 -4.13
N LEU A 2 6.24 -14.88 -3.83
CA LEU A 2 6.48 -14.40 -2.45
C LEU A 2 5.37 -13.41 -2.12
N THR A 3 4.77 -13.51 -0.94
CA THR A 3 3.79 -12.51 -0.48
C THR A 3 4.54 -11.21 -0.17
N VAL A 4 3.89 -10.06 -0.38
CA VAL A 4 4.46 -8.73 -0.11
C VAL A 4 5.07 -8.55 1.28
N PRO A 5 4.52 -9.10 2.38
CA PRO A 5 5.18 -8.97 3.68
C PRO A 5 6.52 -9.74 3.73
N THR A 6 6.71 -10.74 2.85
CA THR A 6 8.00 -11.42 2.65
C THR A 6 8.97 -10.51 1.88
N LEU A 7 8.49 -9.71 0.94
CA LEU A 7 9.28 -8.72 0.20
C LEU A 7 9.68 -7.52 1.09
N PHE A 8 8.81 -7.07 2.00
CA PHE A 8 9.17 -6.07 3.01
C PHE A 8 10.15 -6.62 4.05
N LEU A 9 10.01 -7.87 4.50
CA LEU A 9 11.02 -8.56 5.33
C LEU A 9 12.39 -8.67 4.63
N LEU A 10 12.40 -8.92 3.32
CA LEU A 10 13.64 -8.94 2.51
C LEU A 10 14.23 -7.54 2.34
N ALA A 11 13.41 -6.50 2.16
CA ALA A 11 13.86 -5.11 2.12
C ALA A 11 14.42 -4.63 3.47
N LEU A 12 13.82 -5.06 4.59
CA LEU A 12 14.25 -4.70 5.95
C LEU A 12 15.49 -5.48 6.42
N SER A 13 15.71 -6.69 5.92
CA SER A 13 16.93 -7.44 6.21
C SER A 13 18.12 -6.98 5.35
N GLY A 14 17.90 -6.32 4.20
CA GLY A 14 18.97 -5.84 3.33
C GLY A 14 19.84 -6.96 2.74
N GLN A 15 19.40 -8.23 2.83
CA GLN A 15 20.24 -9.40 2.53
C GLN A 15 20.06 -9.97 1.12
N GLY A 16 19.35 -9.26 0.23
CA GLY A 16 19.38 -9.58 -1.21
C GLY A 16 20.50 -8.80 -1.90
N PRO A 17 21.49 -9.46 -2.54
CA PRO A 17 22.62 -8.75 -3.17
C PRO A 17 22.21 -7.82 -4.32
N ASP A 18 20.98 -7.95 -4.84
CA ASP A 18 20.50 -7.22 -6.02
C ASP A 18 19.11 -6.59 -5.81
N LEU A 19 19.00 -5.70 -4.83
CA LEU A 19 17.85 -4.80 -4.68
C LEU A 19 18.05 -3.51 -5.49
N PRO A 20 16.97 -2.96 -6.09
CA PRO A 20 17.03 -1.70 -6.83
C PRO A 20 17.42 -0.54 -5.89
N PRO A 21 18.09 0.51 -6.41
CA PRO A 21 18.46 1.69 -5.62
C PRO A 21 17.31 2.27 -4.80
N PHE A 22 16.10 2.34 -5.37
CA PHE A 22 14.91 2.82 -4.67
C PHE A 22 14.61 2.04 -3.39
N ILE A 23 14.64 0.70 -3.43
CA ILE A 23 14.31 -0.12 -2.25
C ILE A 23 15.40 0.01 -1.18
N LYS A 24 16.67 0.13 -1.59
CA LYS A 24 17.79 0.36 -0.68
C LYS A 24 17.67 1.70 0.06
N GLU A 25 17.30 2.77 -0.65
CA GLU A 25 17.17 4.11 -0.06
C GLU A 25 15.87 4.28 0.74
N TYR A 26 14.73 3.88 0.17
CA TYR A 26 13.41 4.21 0.70
C TYR A 26 12.69 3.06 1.39
N GLY A 27 13.17 1.82 1.33
CA GLY A 27 12.47 0.66 1.89
C GLY A 27 12.16 0.84 3.38
N LYS A 28 13.18 1.16 4.19
CA LYS A 28 13.01 1.40 5.62
C LYS A 28 12.16 2.65 5.90
N VAL A 29 12.41 3.74 5.19
CA VAL A 29 11.68 5.00 5.41
C VAL A 29 10.20 4.84 5.08
N GLY A 30 9.86 4.16 3.99
CA GLY A 30 8.49 3.84 3.63
C GLY A 30 7.80 2.97 4.68
N THR A 31 8.42 1.88 5.13
CA THR A 31 7.82 0.98 6.13
C THR A 31 7.54 1.65 7.48
N TYR A 32 8.35 2.64 7.86
CA TYR A 32 8.23 3.35 9.14
C TYR A 32 7.85 4.83 8.98
N TYR A 33 7.22 5.19 7.86
CA TYR A 33 6.91 6.59 7.54
C TYR A 33 6.07 7.26 8.65
N TYR A 34 5.14 6.51 9.25
CA TYR A 34 4.29 7.00 10.35
C TYR A 34 5.06 7.49 11.60
N LEU A 35 6.35 7.19 11.75
CA LEU A 35 7.17 7.67 12.86
C LEU A 35 7.59 9.13 12.68
N ASN A 36 7.87 9.55 11.44
CA ASN A 36 8.32 10.90 11.10
C ASN A 36 7.71 11.30 9.75
N PRO A 37 6.40 11.58 9.70
CA PRO A 37 5.72 11.84 8.44
C PRO A 37 6.19 13.16 7.83
N ASP A 38 6.74 13.11 6.61
CA ASP A 38 7.04 14.28 5.78
C ASP A 38 6.37 14.13 4.41
N PRO A 39 5.30 14.89 4.14
CA PRO A 39 4.58 14.81 2.87
C PRO A 39 5.45 15.08 1.64
N LYS A 40 6.51 15.89 1.77
CA LYS A 40 7.42 16.21 0.67
C LYS A 40 8.24 15.00 0.21
N LEU A 41 8.29 13.95 1.03
CA LEU A 41 8.93 12.69 0.66
C LEU A 41 8.15 11.96 -0.44
N GLY A 42 6.84 12.14 -0.54
CA GLY A 42 5.99 11.50 -1.55
C GLY A 42 6.46 11.79 -2.99
N PRO A 43 6.53 13.06 -3.42
CA PRO A 43 7.05 13.43 -4.74
C PRO A 43 8.50 12.97 -4.98
N LYS A 44 9.35 13.03 -3.95
CA LYS A 44 10.74 12.54 -4.04
C LYS A 44 10.76 11.04 -4.33
N MET A 45 10.04 10.24 -3.54
CA MET A 45 9.93 8.80 -3.72
C MET A 45 9.36 8.44 -5.09
N LEU A 46 8.31 9.13 -5.53
CA LEU A 46 7.71 8.87 -6.84
C LEU A 46 8.73 9.11 -7.97
N ARG A 47 9.43 10.24 -7.94
CA ARG A 47 10.44 10.57 -8.95
C ARG A 47 11.57 9.55 -8.99
N GLU A 48 12.07 9.12 -7.83
CA GLU A 48 13.11 8.10 -7.75
C GLU A 48 12.61 6.74 -8.27
N LEU A 49 11.41 6.32 -7.89
CA LEU A 49 10.82 5.06 -8.36
C LEU A 49 10.64 5.03 -9.88
N LEU A 50 10.30 6.17 -10.48
CA LEU A 50 10.07 6.31 -11.92
C LEU A 50 11.36 6.35 -12.76
N ARG A 51 12.54 6.36 -12.13
CA ARG A 51 13.80 6.29 -12.87
C ARG A 51 13.99 4.94 -13.54
N LYS A 52 14.67 4.95 -14.69
CA LYS A 52 14.91 3.76 -15.53
C LYS A 52 15.55 2.61 -14.75
N GLU A 53 16.57 2.91 -13.94
CA GLU A 53 17.29 1.92 -13.13
C GLU A 53 16.41 1.20 -12.09
N ASN A 54 15.26 1.78 -11.72
CA ASN A 54 14.30 1.16 -10.83
C ASN A 54 13.20 0.43 -11.63
N LEU A 55 12.60 1.10 -12.61
CA LEU A 55 11.52 0.52 -13.42
C LEU A 55 11.94 -0.75 -14.18
N GLU A 56 13.17 -0.78 -14.69
CA GLU A 56 13.71 -1.90 -15.46
C GLU A 56 14.49 -2.91 -14.61
N HIS A 57 14.60 -2.67 -13.30
CA HIS A 57 15.37 -3.54 -12.42
C HIS A 57 14.81 -4.97 -12.41
N PRO A 58 15.62 -6.02 -12.57
CA PRO A 58 15.16 -7.41 -12.60
C PRO A 58 14.28 -7.82 -11.41
N PHE A 59 14.61 -7.29 -10.22
CA PHE A 59 13.80 -7.48 -9.03
C PHE A 59 12.37 -6.92 -9.17
N LEU A 60 12.19 -5.69 -9.67
CA LEU A 60 10.86 -5.07 -9.78
C LEU A 60 10.09 -5.60 -10.99
N THR A 61 10.75 -5.92 -12.09
CA THR A 61 10.10 -6.54 -13.26
C THR A 61 9.59 -7.95 -12.98
N LYS A 62 10.30 -8.74 -12.16
CA LYS A 62 9.82 -10.05 -11.68
C LYS A 62 8.71 -9.97 -10.61
N ASN A 63 8.55 -8.81 -9.98
CA ASN A 63 7.56 -8.55 -8.92
C ASN A 63 6.69 -7.35 -9.29
N ASP A 64 6.04 -7.41 -10.45
CA ASP A 64 5.30 -6.29 -11.07
C ASP A 64 4.21 -5.66 -10.18
N GLN A 65 3.68 -6.40 -9.21
CA GLN A 65 2.72 -5.88 -8.22
C GLN A 65 3.37 -4.95 -7.18
N LEU A 66 4.67 -5.11 -6.91
CA LEU A 66 5.36 -4.35 -5.87
C LEU A 66 5.46 -2.85 -6.21
N PRO A 67 5.84 -2.42 -7.43
CA PRO A 67 5.77 -1.01 -7.82
C PRO A 67 4.38 -0.40 -7.69
N LEU A 68 3.32 -1.17 -7.98
CA LEU A 68 1.94 -0.70 -7.83
C LEU A 68 1.57 -0.53 -6.35
N LEU A 69 2.01 -1.44 -5.49
CA LEU A 69 1.84 -1.31 -4.05
C LEU A 69 2.56 -0.07 -3.50
N ILE A 70 3.81 0.16 -3.93
CA ILE A 70 4.57 1.36 -3.57
C ILE A 70 3.85 2.61 -4.09
N GLY A 71 3.29 2.56 -5.31
CA GLY A 71 2.44 3.62 -5.85
C GLY A 71 1.23 3.92 -4.96
N ALA A 72 0.53 2.90 -4.46
CA ALA A 72 -0.57 3.08 -3.52
C ALA A 72 -0.11 3.75 -2.21
N GLN A 73 1.03 3.32 -1.67
CA GLN A 73 1.64 3.91 -0.48
C GLN A 73 1.99 5.39 -0.68
N ILE A 74 2.59 5.73 -1.82
CA ILE A 74 2.90 7.12 -2.22
C ILE A 74 1.61 7.94 -2.37
N GLY A 75 0.53 7.32 -2.87
CA GLY A 75 -0.81 7.91 -2.89
C GLY A 75 -1.31 8.27 -1.48
N ASP A 76 -1.18 7.36 -0.51
CA ASP A 76 -1.60 7.61 0.86
C ASP A 76 -0.84 8.78 1.52
N ILE A 77 0.43 8.99 1.17
CA ILE A 77 1.21 10.16 1.61
C ILE A 77 0.55 11.46 1.12
N ALA A 78 0.06 11.47 -0.12
CA ALA A 78 -0.58 12.63 -0.77
C ALA A 78 -2.06 12.81 -0.44
N ALA A 79 -2.70 11.83 0.21
CA ALA A 79 -4.12 11.91 0.54
C ALA A 79 -4.43 13.22 1.33
N GLY A 80 -5.41 13.98 0.80
CA GLY A 80 -5.82 15.26 1.35
C GLY A 80 -4.85 16.44 1.12
N LYS A 81 -3.87 16.31 0.22
CA LYS A 81 -2.83 17.32 -0.04
C LYS A 81 -2.80 17.69 -1.53
N PRO A 82 -3.70 18.58 -1.99
CA PRO A 82 -3.87 18.87 -3.41
C PRO A 82 -2.57 19.28 -4.11
N GLU A 83 -1.70 20.04 -3.45
CA GLU A 83 -0.42 20.49 -3.97
C GLU A 83 0.51 19.33 -4.36
N ILE A 84 0.56 18.27 -3.54
CA ILE A 84 1.35 17.06 -3.83
C ILE A 84 0.68 16.25 -4.95
N VAL A 85 -0.65 16.19 -4.97
CA VAL A 85 -1.39 15.53 -6.06
C VAL A 85 -1.07 16.17 -7.41
N ARG A 86 -0.95 17.50 -7.47
CA ARG A 86 -0.52 18.20 -8.69
C ARG A 86 0.89 17.81 -9.14
N GLU A 87 1.81 17.55 -8.20
CA GLU A 87 3.15 17.02 -8.55
C GLU A 87 3.08 15.61 -9.11
N TYR A 88 2.19 14.75 -8.62
CA TYR A 88 2.01 13.40 -9.16
C TYR A 88 1.44 13.43 -10.58
N GLU A 89 0.49 14.33 -10.84
CA GLU A 89 -0.05 14.55 -12.17
C GLU A 89 1.00 15.10 -13.14
N ALA A 90 1.91 15.97 -12.67
CA ALA A 90 3.04 16.41 -13.49
C ALA A 90 3.97 15.24 -13.80
N ALA A 91 4.28 14.40 -12.81
CA ALA A 91 5.10 13.21 -13.00
C ALA A 91 4.47 12.20 -13.98
N PHE A 92 3.13 12.15 -14.10
CA PHE A 92 2.45 11.32 -15.12
C PHE A 92 2.87 11.72 -16.54
N VAL A 93 2.97 13.02 -16.83
CA VAL A 93 3.24 13.53 -18.20
C VAL A 93 4.64 13.12 -18.69
N ASP A 94 5.61 13.11 -17.77
CA ASP A 94 7.01 12.82 -18.05
C ASP A 94 7.39 11.34 -17.84
N ALA A 95 6.50 10.55 -17.25
CA ALA A 95 6.77 9.15 -16.96
C ALA A 95 6.82 8.28 -18.22
N PRO A 96 7.66 7.24 -18.25
CA PRO A 96 7.58 6.21 -19.28
C PRO A 96 6.30 5.35 -19.09
N PRO A 97 5.91 4.52 -20.08
CA PRO A 97 4.69 3.71 -20.00
C PRO A 97 4.56 2.82 -18.75
N ALA A 98 5.67 2.22 -18.28
CA ALA A 98 5.68 1.44 -17.04
C ALA A 98 5.42 2.32 -15.80
N GLY A 99 5.88 3.56 -15.83
CA GLY A 99 5.69 4.56 -14.79
C GLY A 99 4.26 5.09 -14.70
N HIS A 100 3.56 5.22 -15.84
CA HIS A 100 2.16 5.68 -15.86
C HIS A 100 1.27 4.85 -14.94
N ARG A 101 1.41 3.52 -14.91
CA ARG A 101 0.61 2.64 -14.05
C ARG A 101 0.86 2.88 -12.56
N ILE A 102 2.10 3.19 -12.18
CA ILE A 102 2.47 3.52 -10.80
C ILE A 102 1.83 4.84 -10.39
N VAL A 103 1.90 5.86 -11.25
CA VAL A 103 1.30 7.17 -10.99
C VAL A 103 -0.23 7.07 -10.92
N ILE A 104 -0.86 6.38 -11.87
CA ILE A 104 -2.31 6.10 -11.85
C ILE A 104 -2.69 5.44 -10.52
N ARG A 105 -1.89 4.48 -10.06
CA ARG A 105 -2.15 3.80 -8.79
C ARG A 105 -2.03 4.72 -7.58
N ALA A 106 -1.07 5.64 -7.57
CA ALA A 106 -0.98 6.67 -6.52
C ALA A 106 -2.20 7.62 -6.54
N LEU A 107 -2.63 8.03 -7.74
CA LEU A 107 -3.79 8.90 -7.93
C LEU A 107 -5.12 8.23 -7.56
N MET A 108 -5.21 6.89 -7.57
CA MET A 108 -6.40 6.20 -7.04
C MET A 108 -6.64 6.52 -5.56
N ASN A 109 -5.58 6.67 -4.76
CA ASN A 109 -5.73 6.94 -3.33
C ASN A 109 -5.82 8.44 -3.01
N ALA A 110 -5.16 9.29 -3.80
CA ALA A 110 -5.02 10.72 -3.50
C ALA A 110 -5.81 11.66 -4.40
N GLY A 111 -6.22 11.21 -5.59
CA GLY A 111 -6.78 12.05 -6.64
C GLY A 111 -8.08 12.74 -6.22
N ASP A 112 -8.24 13.98 -6.66
CA ASP A 112 -9.41 14.81 -6.38
C ASP A 112 -10.24 15.04 -7.66
N LYS A 113 -11.22 15.96 -7.58
CA LYS A 113 -12.08 16.31 -8.71
C LYS A 113 -11.30 16.96 -9.86
N ASP A 114 -10.21 17.65 -9.58
CA ASP A 114 -9.37 18.26 -10.60
C ASP A 114 -8.48 17.19 -11.27
N THR A 115 -8.06 16.17 -10.52
CA THR A 115 -7.45 14.96 -11.12
C THR A 115 -8.41 14.32 -12.11
N ALA A 116 -9.69 14.17 -11.78
CA ALA A 116 -10.68 13.58 -12.70
C ALA A 116 -10.82 14.36 -14.01
N LYS A 117 -10.73 15.70 -13.96
CA LYS A 117 -10.69 16.56 -15.16
C LYS A 117 -9.44 16.29 -15.98
N LYS A 118 -8.25 16.28 -15.36
CA LYS A 118 -6.99 15.98 -16.06
C LYS A 118 -6.97 14.59 -16.69
N VAL A 119 -7.55 13.59 -16.03
CA VAL A 119 -7.69 12.24 -16.60
C VAL A 119 -8.55 12.27 -17.87
N SER A 120 -9.54 13.15 -17.95
CA SER A 120 -10.31 13.34 -19.19
C SER A 120 -9.46 13.92 -20.32
N ASP A 121 -8.57 14.87 -20.00
CA ASP A 121 -7.62 15.41 -20.97
C ASP A 121 -6.63 14.33 -21.44
N TRP A 122 -6.10 13.52 -20.52
CA TRP A 122 -5.21 12.40 -20.85
C TRP A 122 -5.90 11.32 -21.68
N LEU A 123 -7.20 11.05 -21.46
CA LEU A 123 -7.98 10.11 -22.26
C LEU A 123 -8.22 10.59 -23.70
N ALA A 124 -8.22 11.92 -23.92
CA ALA A 124 -8.40 12.52 -25.24
C ALA A 124 -7.09 12.60 -26.03
N ASP A 125 -5.94 12.55 -25.36
CA ASP A 125 -4.62 12.65 -25.98
C ASP A 125 -4.15 11.27 -26.53
N PRO A 126 -3.90 11.14 -27.85
CA PRO A 126 -3.41 9.92 -28.47
C PRO A 126 -2.13 9.35 -27.82
N LYS A 127 -1.31 10.20 -27.17
CA LYS A 127 -0.09 9.79 -26.46
C LYS A 127 -0.36 8.73 -25.37
N TYR A 128 -1.54 8.75 -24.75
CA TYR A 128 -1.86 7.87 -23.61
C TYR A 128 -2.81 6.72 -23.97
N MET A 129 -2.98 6.41 -25.27
CA MET A 129 -3.88 5.36 -25.72
C MET A 129 -3.58 3.98 -25.12
N ASP A 130 -2.31 3.66 -24.88
CA ASP A 130 -1.89 2.40 -24.23
C ASP A 130 -2.32 2.31 -22.76
N GLN A 131 -2.69 3.44 -22.15
CA GLN A 131 -3.18 3.53 -20.77
C GLN A 131 -4.69 3.77 -20.69
N LYS A 132 -5.41 3.74 -21.82
CA LYS A 132 -6.83 4.09 -21.89
C LYS A 132 -7.69 3.34 -20.88
N GLU A 133 -7.49 2.03 -20.72
CA GLU A 133 -8.24 1.23 -19.75
C GLU A 133 -7.96 1.69 -18.31
N ALA A 134 -6.69 1.85 -17.94
CA ALA A 134 -6.29 2.26 -16.60
C ALA A 134 -6.75 3.68 -16.26
N LEU A 135 -6.68 4.60 -17.22
CA LEU A 135 -7.19 5.97 -17.09
C LEU A 135 -8.71 6.01 -16.98
N THR A 136 -9.42 5.17 -17.73
CA THR A 136 -10.89 5.03 -17.63
C THR A 136 -11.27 4.53 -16.23
N ALA A 137 -10.56 3.52 -15.71
CA ALA A 137 -10.77 3.00 -14.37
C ALA A 137 -10.46 4.04 -13.28
N LEU A 138 -9.37 4.80 -13.44
CA LEU A 138 -9.03 5.90 -12.53
C LEU A 138 -10.14 6.96 -12.52
N ARG A 139 -10.60 7.41 -13.69
CA ARG A 139 -11.67 8.40 -13.78
C ARG A 139 -12.95 7.92 -13.11
N ALA A 140 -13.39 6.70 -13.44
CA ALA A 140 -14.60 6.11 -12.85
C ALA A 140 -14.48 6.01 -11.32
N HIS A 141 -13.30 5.60 -10.82
CA HIS A 141 -13.03 5.58 -9.39
C HIS A 141 -13.10 6.98 -8.76
N LEU A 142 -12.53 7.99 -9.42
CA LEU A 142 -12.49 9.35 -8.90
C LEU A 142 -13.87 10.03 -8.91
N GLU A 143 -14.72 9.71 -9.88
CA GLU A 143 -16.07 10.27 -10.03
C GLU A 143 -17.11 9.58 -9.15
N ASP A 144 -16.83 8.38 -8.62
CA ASP A 144 -17.76 7.65 -7.74
C ASP A 144 -17.93 8.37 -6.38
N PRO A 145 -19.12 8.92 -6.05
CA PRO A 145 -19.37 9.58 -4.77
C PRO A 145 -19.38 8.61 -3.59
N LYS A 146 -19.48 7.30 -3.85
CA LYS A 146 -19.43 6.23 -2.86
C LYS A 146 -18.05 5.57 -2.79
N ARG A 147 -17.05 6.11 -3.51
CA ARG A 147 -15.69 5.57 -3.46
C ARG A 147 -15.21 5.51 -2.02
N GLN A 148 -14.68 4.36 -1.63
CA GLN A 148 -14.13 4.13 -0.30
C GLN A 148 -12.61 3.96 -0.40
N HIS A 149 -11.89 4.58 0.54
CA HIS A 149 -10.49 4.27 0.71
C HIS A 149 -10.32 2.80 1.11
N VAL A 150 -9.16 2.20 0.83
CA VAL A 150 -8.93 0.78 1.18
C VAL A 150 -9.10 0.50 2.67
N ARG A 151 -8.72 1.45 3.53
CA ARG A 151 -8.88 1.36 4.99
C ARG A 151 -10.33 1.36 5.47
N ASP A 152 -11.25 1.79 4.61
CA ASP A 152 -12.67 1.95 4.96
C ASP A 152 -13.54 0.77 4.52
N ARG A 153 -12.97 -0.18 3.75
CA ARG A 153 -13.68 -1.36 3.21
C ARG A 153 -13.12 -2.68 3.73
N PRO A 154 -13.93 -3.77 3.78
CA PRO A 154 -13.45 -5.09 4.15
C PRO A 154 -12.41 -5.63 3.14
N ALA A 155 -11.41 -6.36 3.65
CA ALA A 155 -10.49 -7.12 2.81
C ALA A 155 -11.20 -8.35 2.21
N LYS A 156 -11.11 -8.51 0.89
CA LYS A 156 -11.74 -9.61 0.15
C LYS A 156 -10.73 -10.63 -0.36
N ASP A 157 -9.50 -10.18 -0.62
CA ASP A 157 -8.42 -11.02 -1.12
C ASP A 157 -7.06 -10.61 -0.51
N PRO A 158 -5.98 -11.39 -0.72
CA PRO A 158 -4.67 -11.07 -0.18
C PRO A 158 -4.10 -9.71 -0.61
N LYS A 159 -4.47 -9.19 -1.79
CA LYS A 159 -3.99 -7.88 -2.25
C LYS A 159 -4.58 -6.76 -1.42
N ASP A 160 -5.83 -6.88 -0.97
CA ASP A 160 -6.41 -5.92 -0.03
C ASP A 160 -5.61 -5.87 1.29
N LEU A 161 -5.08 -6.99 1.78
CA LEU A 161 -4.22 -7.00 2.98
C LEU A 161 -2.93 -6.22 2.76
N ASP A 162 -2.29 -6.38 1.60
CA ASP A 162 -1.06 -5.67 1.26
C ASP A 162 -1.29 -4.16 1.21
N LEU A 163 -2.43 -3.73 0.66
CA LEU A 163 -2.84 -2.33 0.62
C LEU A 163 -3.16 -1.76 2.01
N LEU A 164 -3.79 -2.55 2.88
CA LEU A 164 -4.03 -2.18 4.28
C LEU A 164 -2.72 -2.01 5.03
N TRP A 165 -1.74 -2.88 4.81
CA TRP A 165 -0.40 -2.73 5.40
C TRP A 165 0.33 -1.50 4.86
N ALA A 166 0.30 -1.25 3.55
CA ALA A 166 0.86 -0.02 2.97
C ALA A 166 0.25 1.23 3.60
N ASN A 167 -1.08 1.23 3.82
CA ASN A 167 -1.76 2.33 4.50
C ASN A 167 -1.34 2.48 5.97
N PHE A 168 -1.18 1.37 6.70
CA PHE A 168 -0.65 1.40 8.08
C PHE A 168 0.78 1.95 8.12
N PHE A 169 1.65 1.59 7.19
CA PHE A 169 3.03 2.09 7.16
C PHE A 169 3.11 3.60 6.96
N VAL A 170 2.12 4.19 6.28
CA VAL A 170 2.03 5.65 6.09
C VAL A 170 1.36 6.34 7.29
N THR A 171 0.21 5.83 7.74
CA THR A 171 -0.62 6.53 8.72
C THR A 171 -0.28 6.16 10.17
N GLY A 172 0.17 4.91 10.36
CA GLY A 172 0.29 4.28 11.67
C GLY A 172 -1.04 4.25 12.41
N GLU A 173 -2.18 4.29 11.71
CA GLU A 173 -3.52 4.30 12.30
C GLU A 173 -4.07 2.88 12.50
N TYR A 174 -5.01 2.75 13.43
CA TYR A 174 -5.66 1.47 13.69
C TYR A 174 -6.66 1.05 12.61
N ALA A 175 -7.23 1.99 11.85
CA ALA A 175 -8.27 1.70 10.85
C ALA A 175 -7.88 0.56 9.87
N PRO A 176 -6.72 0.60 9.17
CA PRO A 176 -6.32 -0.50 8.30
C PRO A 176 -6.08 -1.81 9.06
N VAL A 177 -5.54 -1.75 10.29
CA VAL A 177 -5.30 -2.92 11.14
C VAL A 177 -6.62 -3.57 11.54
N SER A 178 -7.64 -2.79 11.86
CA SER A 178 -8.98 -3.29 12.19
C SER A 178 -9.57 -4.08 11.02
N ARG A 179 -9.38 -3.64 9.77
CA ARG A 179 -9.84 -4.38 8.58
C ARG A 179 -9.10 -5.69 8.36
N ILE A 180 -7.81 -5.76 8.71
CA ILE A 180 -7.05 -7.01 8.70
C ILE A 180 -7.59 -7.97 9.76
N LEU A 181 -7.92 -7.47 10.95
CA LEU A 181 -8.49 -8.27 12.04
C LEU A 181 -9.90 -8.79 11.71
N ASP A 182 -10.71 -8.03 10.97
CA ASP A 182 -12.06 -8.42 10.55
C ASP A 182 -12.08 -9.78 9.81
N VAL A 183 -10.98 -10.15 9.13
CA VAL A 183 -10.81 -11.45 8.45
C VAL A 183 -10.99 -12.63 9.40
N PHE A 184 -10.59 -12.51 10.66
CA PHE A 184 -10.69 -13.59 11.65
C PHE A 184 -12.11 -13.76 12.21
N ASP A 185 -12.93 -12.71 12.11
CA ASP A 185 -14.30 -12.67 12.62
C ASP A 185 -15.35 -13.06 11.57
N SER A 186 -14.97 -13.16 10.30
CA SER A 186 -15.81 -13.73 9.25
C SER A 186 -16.26 -15.15 9.61
N PRO A 187 -17.34 -15.69 8.99
CA PRO A 187 -17.68 -17.10 9.12
C PRO A 187 -16.57 -18.02 8.57
N PRO A 188 -16.39 -19.23 9.14
CA PRO A 188 -15.51 -20.23 8.56
C PRO A 188 -16.09 -20.68 7.22
N ALA A 189 -15.36 -20.42 6.16
CA ALA A 189 -15.72 -20.81 4.80
C ALA A 189 -14.42 -21.13 4.03
N LYS A 190 -14.46 -22.11 3.13
CA LYS A 190 -13.27 -22.62 2.45
C LYS A 190 -12.59 -21.52 1.63
N GLU A 191 -13.38 -20.65 1.03
CA GLU A 191 -12.95 -19.46 0.30
C GLU A 191 -12.16 -18.47 1.17
N ASN A 192 -12.38 -18.45 2.49
CA ASN A 192 -11.73 -17.53 3.42
C ASN A 192 -10.44 -18.10 4.04
N GLU A 193 -10.15 -19.40 3.88
CA GLU A 193 -9.00 -20.04 4.52
C GLU A 193 -7.67 -19.43 4.09
N VAL A 194 -7.51 -19.18 2.79
CA VAL A 194 -6.30 -18.57 2.24
C VAL A 194 -6.10 -17.17 2.81
N LEU A 195 -7.16 -16.35 2.83
CA LEU A 195 -7.10 -14.99 3.35
C LEU A 195 -6.75 -14.96 4.84
N ARG A 196 -7.38 -15.82 5.66
CA ARG A 196 -7.06 -15.96 7.09
C ARG A 196 -5.61 -16.36 7.32
N ARG A 197 -5.08 -17.31 6.54
CA ARG A 197 -3.69 -17.75 6.68
C ARG A 197 -2.71 -16.62 6.37
N VAL A 198 -2.95 -15.87 5.30
CA VAL A 198 -2.11 -14.72 4.91
C VAL A 198 -2.24 -13.59 5.95
N ALA A 199 -3.46 -13.29 6.41
CA ALA A 199 -3.69 -12.30 7.47
C ALA A 199 -2.96 -12.67 8.75
N ARG A 200 -3.06 -13.93 9.21
CA ARG A 200 -2.39 -14.39 10.44
C ARG A 200 -0.88 -14.29 10.33
N TRP A 201 -0.32 -14.77 9.22
CA TRP A 201 1.12 -14.72 8.99
C TRP A 201 1.65 -13.29 8.91
N SER A 202 1.00 -12.43 8.12
CA SER A 202 1.42 -11.02 7.96
C SER A 202 1.27 -10.22 9.25
N LEU A 203 0.19 -10.42 10.01
CA LEU A 203 -0.02 -9.80 11.31
C LEU A 203 1.06 -10.22 12.31
N GLY A 204 1.36 -11.52 12.42
CA GLY A 204 2.43 -12.02 13.28
C GLY A 204 3.80 -11.44 12.92
N SER A 205 4.12 -11.38 11.62
CA SER A 205 5.35 -10.77 11.12
C SER A 205 5.46 -9.28 11.49
N ASN A 206 4.39 -8.50 11.28
CA ASN A 206 4.41 -7.06 11.55
C ASN A 206 4.39 -6.73 13.05
N LEU A 207 3.76 -7.56 13.90
CA LEU A 207 3.77 -7.39 15.35
C LEU A 207 5.20 -7.42 15.94
N GLN A 208 6.10 -8.19 15.33
CA GLN A 208 7.51 -8.22 15.75
C GLN A 208 8.29 -6.95 15.38
N GLN A 209 7.85 -6.24 14.36
CA GLN A 209 8.61 -5.19 13.68
C GLN A 209 8.12 -3.78 14.02
N HIS A 210 6.86 -3.65 14.46
CA HIS A 210 6.19 -2.37 14.65
C HIS A 210 5.66 -2.24 16.09
N PRO A 211 6.40 -1.59 17.01
CA PRO A 211 5.94 -1.37 18.38
C PRO A 211 4.59 -0.63 18.45
N LYS A 212 4.37 0.35 17.56
CA LYS A 212 3.08 1.06 17.44
C LYS A 212 1.92 0.11 17.12
N LEU A 213 2.14 -0.92 16.29
CA LEU A 213 1.11 -1.91 15.99
C LEU A 213 0.70 -2.68 17.26
N VAL A 214 1.68 -3.09 18.07
CA VAL A 214 1.45 -3.79 19.33
C VAL A 214 0.59 -2.94 20.28
N GLU A 215 0.94 -1.66 20.44
CA GLU A 215 0.17 -0.72 21.24
C GLU A 215 -1.29 -0.63 20.77
N LEU A 216 -1.50 -0.45 19.46
CA LEU A 216 -2.83 -0.33 18.88
C LEU A 216 -3.66 -1.60 19.06
N VAL A 217 -3.11 -2.78 18.77
CA VAL A 217 -3.87 -4.03 18.92
C VAL A 217 -4.21 -4.30 20.38
N LEU A 218 -3.31 -4.01 21.33
CA LEU A 218 -3.59 -4.18 22.76
C LEU A 218 -4.66 -3.20 23.25
N LYS A 219 -4.58 -1.94 22.82
CA LYS A 219 -5.56 -0.88 23.15
C LYS A 219 -6.97 -1.26 22.71
N HIS A 220 -7.11 -1.82 21.51
CA HIS A 220 -8.41 -2.13 20.90
C HIS A 220 -8.88 -3.57 21.08
N LYS A 221 -8.04 -4.47 21.61
CA LYS A 221 -8.34 -5.91 21.72
C LYS A 221 -9.69 -6.18 22.38
N LYS A 222 -9.98 -5.53 23.50
CA LYS A 222 -11.21 -5.75 24.28
C LYS A 222 -12.50 -5.41 23.53
N ASP A 223 -12.40 -4.53 22.53
CA ASP A 223 -13.55 -4.07 21.73
C ASP A 223 -13.77 -4.97 20.49
N ARG A 224 -12.91 -5.97 20.28
CA ARG A 224 -12.99 -6.88 19.13
C ARG A 224 -13.88 -8.10 19.42
N PRO A 225 -14.47 -8.72 18.39
CA PRO A 225 -15.10 -10.02 18.55
C PRO A 225 -14.10 -11.12 18.96
N ALA A 226 -14.63 -12.23 19.47
CA ALA A 226 -13.82 -13.30 20.07
C ALA A 226 -12.81 -13.94 19.09
N GLY A 227 -13.12 -13.99 17.79
CA GLY A 227 -12.24 -14.56 16.77
C GLY A 227 -10.90 -13.80 16.68
N SER A 228 -10.99 -12.48 16.50
CA SER A 228 -9.85 -11.56 16.54
C SER A 228 -9.09 -11.62 17.87
N GLN A 229 -9.82 -11.59 19.01
CA GLN A 229 -9.18 -11.61 20.32
C GLN A 229 -8.30 -12.86 20.51
N LYS A 230 -8.82 -14.04 20.14
CA LYS A 230 -8.10 -15.31 20.23
C LYS A 230 -6.83 -15.31 19.38
N VAL A 231 -6.92 -14.83 18.14
CA VAL A 231 -5.75 -14.75 17.25
C VAL A 231 -4.69 -13.80 17.80
N LEU A 232 -5.11 -12.65 18.36
CA LEU A 232 -4.19 -11.70 18.98
C LEU A 232 -3.47 -12.31 20.19
N ASP A 233 -4.18 -13.02 21.06
CA ASP A 233 -3.57 -13.73 22.19
C ASP A 233 -2.52 -14.74 21.76
N GLU A 234 -2.85 -15.56 20.77
CA GLU A 234 -1.92 -16.56 20.24
C GLU A 234 -0.68 -15.91 19.60
N LEU A 235 -0.85 -14.84 18.82
CA LEU A 235 0.26 -14.20 18.12
C LEU A 235 1.17 -13.41 19.05
N ILE A 236 0.65 -12.72 20.05
CA ILE A 236 1.46 -11.95 21.01
C ILE A 236 2.32 -12.89 21.87
N LEU A 237 1.81 -14.08 22.21
CA LEU A 237 2.58 -15.11 22.90
C LEU A 237 3.65 -15.74 22.01
N THR A 238 3.32 -16.02 20.75
CA THR A 238 4.23 -16.67 19.80
C THR A 238 5.35 -15.74 19.34
N PHE A 239 5.05 -14.45 19.23
CA PHE A 239 5.94 -13.43 18.68
C PHE A 239 6.00 -12.24 19.62
N PRO A 240 6.66 -12.40 20.79
CA PRO A 240 6.76 -11.31 21.74
C PRO A 240 7.43 -10.10 21.08
N PRO A 241 6.96 -8.87 21.37
CA PRO A 241 7.58 -7.65 20.86
C PRO A 241 9.06 -7.64 21.26
N LYS A 242 9.94 -7.25 20.33
CA LYS A 242 11.34 -6.98 20.69
C LYS A 242 11.36 -5.79 21.66
N LYS A 243 11.95 -5.99 22.84
CA LYS A 243 12.17 -4.94 23.85
C LYS A 243 13.10 -3.86 23.33
#